data_AF-A0A5M8PXX4-F1
#
_entry.id   AF-A0A5M8PXX4-F1
#
_cell.length_a   1.000
_cell.length_b   1.000
_cell.length_c   1.000
_cell.angle_alpha   90.00
_cell.angle_beta   90.00
_cell.angle_gamma   90.00
#
_symmetry.space_group_name_H-M   'P 1'
#
loop_
_entity.id
_entity.type
_entity.pdbx_description
1 polymer ?
#
loop_
_entity_poly.entity_id
_entity_poly.type
_entity_poly.pdbx_seq_one_letter_code
_entity_poly.pdbx_strand_id
1 'polypeptide(L)'
;MFRILEAQAPAKQTATDTINTLSSRLQSATLLEDRRAAILGLRSFAKSYPASVASGALRGLISSLGKDAEDVDTAKVILETLLMLFNPDESSPEASDDIALWLADEFTQRQDNITVLLDLLDNRDFYSRLYSLQLISAISTARPERTQECVYTAPLGVSRLVSVLDDKREAVRSGE
;
A
#
# COMPACT_ATOMS: atom_id res chain seq x y z
N MET A 1 -13.71 -32.76 47.08
CA MET A 1 -12.89 -31.53 47.04
C MET A 1 -12.74 -31.15 45.57
N PHE A 2 -13.58 -30.22 45.08
CA PHE A 2 -13.59 -29.81 43.67
C PHE A 2 -12.52 -28.73 43.44
N ARG A 3 -11.50 -29.01 42.62
CA ARG A 3 -10.57 -27.99 42.12
C ARG A 3 -11.24 -27.28 40.95
N ILE A 4 -11.59 -26.01 41.16
CA ILE A 4 -11.97 -25.09 40.09
C ILE A 4 -10.70 -24.81 39.28
N LEU A 5 -10.70 -25.19 38.00
CA LEU A 5 -9.70 -24.72 37.04
C LEU A 5 -9.94 -23.23 36.84
N GLU A 6 -9.05 -22.38 37.36
CA GLU A 6 -9.02 -20.96 36.99
C GLU A 6 -8.73 -20.90 35.49
N ALA A 7 -9.76 -20.58 34.70
CA ALA A 7 -9.61 -20.29 33.28
C ALA A 7 -8.83 -18.98 33.16
N GLN A 8 -7.53 -19.09 32.94
CA GLN A 8 -6.67 -17.96 32.65
C GLN A 8 -7.16 -17.32 31.35
N ALA A 9 -7.57 -16.04 31.40
CA ALA A 9 -8.02 -15.32 30.21
C ALA A 9 -6.90 -15.36 29.15
N PRO A 10 -7.22 -15.57 27.86
CA PRO A 10 -6.22 -15.64 26.82
C PRO A 10 -5.34 -14.39 26.83
N ALA A 11 -4.04 -14.57 26.60
CA ALA A 11 -3.09 -13.48 26.53
C ALA A 11 -3.58 -12.41 25.55
N LYS A 12 -3.53 -11.12 25.95
CA LYS A 12 -3.88 -10.02 25.05
C LYS A 12 -2.94 -10.07 23.85
N GLN A 13 -3.51 -10.26 22.66
CA GLN A 13 -2.75 -10.26 21.42
C GLN A 13 -2.11 -8.89 21.20
N THR A 14 -0.82 -8.86 20.86
CA THR A 14 -0.13 -7.60 20.58
C THR A 14 -0.50 -7.07 19.19
N ALA A 15 -0.26 -5.78 18.94
CA ALA A 15 -0.42 -5.20 17.61
C ALA A 15 0.44 -5.95 16.58
N THR A 16 1.70 -6.21 16.93
CA THR A 16 2.65 -6.95 16.08
C THR A 16 2.17 -8.38 15.74
N ASP A 17 1.63 -9.13 16.71
CA ASP A 17 1.07 -10.47 16.45
C ASP A 17 -0.12 -10.42 15.48
N THR A 18 -0.94 -9.39 15.62
CA THR A 18 -2.10 -9.15 14.75
C THR A 18 -1.64 -8.82 13.32
N ILE A 19 -0.68 -7.91 13.18
CA ILE A 19 -0.07 -7.53 11.90
C ILE A 19 0.55 -8.74 11.21
N ASN A 20 1.29 -9.58 11.93
CA ASN A 20 1.90 -10.80 11.40
C ASN A 20 0.84 -11.78 10.88
N THR A 21 -0.25 -11.96 11.64
CA THR A 21 -1.36 -12.83 11.25
C THR A 21 -2.04 -12.32 9.97
N LEU A 22 -2.32 -11.02 9.90
CA LEU A 22 -2.94 -10.39 8.72
C LEU A 22 -2.02 -10.44 7.50
N SER A 23 -0.72 -10.21 7.69
CA SER A 23 0.29 -10.31 6.63
C SER A 23 0.37 -11.73 6.05
N SER A 24 0.38 -12.75 6.91
CA SER A 24 0.36 -14.15 6.49
C SER A 24 -0.93 -14.51 5.74
N ARG A 25 -2.08 -14.00 6.19
CA ARG A 25 -3.36 -14.16 5.49
C ARG A 25 -3.32 -13.51 4.10
N LEU A 26 -2.82 -12.28 3.99
CA LEU A 26 -2.69 -11.59 2.70
C LEU A 26 -1.84 -12.39 1.70
N GLN A 27 -0.77 -13.04 2.17
CA GLN A 27 0.11 -13.85 1.33
C GLN A 27 -0.51 -15.19 0.90
N SER A 28 -1.38 -15.78 1.72
CA SER A 28 -1.91 -17.14 1.50
C SER A 28 -3.35 -17.18 0.99
N ALA A 29 -4.12 -16.10 1.12
CA ALA A 29 -5.52 -16.05 0.76
C ALA A 29 -5.75 -16.15 -0.76
N THR A 30 -6.61 -17.09 -1.15
CA THR A 30 -7.00 -17.32 -2.55
C THR A 30 -8.22 -16.49 -2.96
N LEU A 31 -9.16 -16.26 -2.03
CA LEU A 31 -10.35 -15.45 -2.25
C LEU A 31 -10.05 -13.95 -2.15
N LEU A 32 -10.64 -13.16 -3.05
CA LEU A 32 -10.50 -11.70 -3.06
C LEU A 32 -10.97 -11.08 -1.74
N GLU A 33 -12.11 -11.54 -1.22
CA GLU A 33 -12.69 -11.02 0.02
C GLU A 33 -11.79 -11.25 1.25
N ASP A 34 -11.11 -12.40 1.31
CA ASP A 34 -10.17 -12.69 2.40
C ASP A 34 -8.92 -11.80 2.32
N ARG A 35 -8.40 -11.54 1.11
CA ARG A 35 -7.32 -10.57 0.90
C ARG A 35 -7.77 -9.17 1.30
N ARG A 36 -8.92 -8.71 0.81
CA ARG A 36 -9.50 -7.40 1.13
C ARG A 36 -9.66 -7.22 2.64
N ALA A 37 -10.19 -8.23 3.34
CA ALA A 37 -10.32 -8.20 4.80
C ALA A 37 -8.97 -8.11 5.52
N ALA A 38 -7.94 -8.84 5.05
CA ALA A 38 -6.59 -8.73 5.60
C ALA A 38 -5.99 -7.33 5.41
N ILE A 39 -6.15 -6.75 4.22
CA ILE A 39 -5.68 -5.40 3.87
C ILE A 39 -6.40 -4.34 4.73
N LEU A 40 -7.71 -4.45 4.90
CA LEU A 40 -8.48 -3.54 5.78
C LEU A 40 -7.97 -3.59 7.22
N GLY A 41 -7.64 -4.79 7.72
CA GLY A 41 -7.00 -4.95 9.02
C GLY A 41 -5.65 -4.26 9.09
N LEU A 42 -4.77 -4.50 8.11
CA LEU A 42 -3.43 -3.89 8.03
C LEU A 42 -3.50 -2.36 7.96
N ARG A 43 -4.46 -1.81 7.20
CA ARG A 43 -4.71 -0.36 7.09
C ARG A 43 -4.92 0.29 8.45
N SER A 44 -5.60 -0.38 9.38
CA SER A 44 -5.84 0.17 10.73
C SER A 44 -4.56 0.34 11.57
N PHE A 45 -3.48 -0.35 11.19
CA PHE A 45 -2.17 -0.25 11.84
C PHE A 45 -1.15 0.56 11.04
N ALA A 46 -1.40 0.86 9.76
CA ALA A 46 -0.40 1.42 8.86
C ALA A 46 0.22 2.75 9.35
N LYS A 47 -0.57 3.61 10.01
CA LYS A 47 -0.06 4.88 10.55
C LYS A 47 0.63 4.74 11.91
N SER A 48 0.16 3.85 12.77
CA SER A 48 0.63 3.72 14.16
C SER A 48 1.76 2.70 14.32
N TYR A 49 1.85 1.72 13.42
CA TYR A 49 2.89 0.69 13.36
C TYR A 49 3.43 0.53 11.92
N PRO A 50 3.91 1.62 11.29
CA PRO A 50 4.34 1.61 9.89
C PRO A 50 5.49 0.64 9.62
N ALA A 51 6.48 0.54 10.49
CA ALA A 51 7.63 -0.35 10.26
C ALA A 51 7.21 -1.82 10.32
N SER A 52 6.35 -2.17 11.28
CA SER A 52 5.80 -3.52 11.43
C SER A 52 4.96 -3.91 10.21
N VAL A 53 4.06 -3.03 9.75
CA VAL A 53 3.24 -3.29 8.56
C VAL A 53 4.08 -3.34 7.29
N ALA A 54 5.03 -2.42 7.12
CA ALA A 54 5.94 -2.39 5.97
C ALA A 54 6.73 -3.70 5.86
N SER A 55 7.37 -4.13 6.94
CA SER A 55 8.16 -5.36 6.99
C SER A 55 7.34 -6.63 6.69
N GLY A 56 6.13 -6.74 7.27
CA GLY A 56 5.30 -7.94 7.13
C GLY A 56 4.50 -8.00 5.83
N ALA A 57 3.98 -6.86 5.35
CA ALA A 57 2.91 -6.84 4.36
C ALA A 57 3.23 -6.14 3.04
N LEU A 58 4.30 -5.33 2.93
CA LEU A 58 4.52 -4.50 1.74
C LEU A 58 4.46 -5.29 0.43
N ARG A 59 5.22 -6.38 0.34
CA ARG A 59 5.26 -7.22 -0.87
C ARG A 59 3.89 -7.84 -1.18
N GLY A 60 3.14 -8.19 -0.14
CA GLY A 60 1.77 -8.69 -0.26
C GLY A 60 0.82 -7.61 -0.79
N LEU A 61 0.94 -6.37 -0.29
CA LEU A 61 0.15 -5.22 -0.75
C LEU A 61 0.45 -4.90 -2.22
N ILE A 62 1.73 -4.81 -2.61
CA ILE A 62 2.15 -4.57 -3.99
C ILE A 62 1.66 -5.70 -4.91
N SER A 63 1.84 -6.97 -4.51
CA SER A 63 1.37 -8.10 -5.29
C SER A 63 -0.15 -8.11 -5.42
N SER A 64 -0.89 -7.71 -4.39
CA SER A 64 -2.36 -7.64 -4.44
C SER A 64 -2.82 -6.50 -5.32
N LEU A 65 -2.09 -5.38 -5.36
CA LEU A 65 -2.40 -4.28 -6.28
C LEU A 65 -2.37 -4.75 -7.74
N GLY A 66 -1.36 -5.52 -8.13
CA GLY A 66 -1.29 -6.09 -9.48
C GLY A 66 -2.33 -7.18 -9.77
N LYS A 67 -2.81 -7.90 -8.75
CA LYS A 67 -3.79 -9.00 -8.90
C LYS A 67 -5.24 -8.54 -8.87
N ASP A 68 -5.53 -7.55 -8.03
CA ASP A 68 -6.89 -7.16 -7.64
C ASP A 68 -7.23 -5.73 -8.10
N ALA A 69 -6.42 -5.12 -8.98
CA ALA A 69 -6.61 -3.75 -9.49
C ALA A 69 -7.96 -3.51 -10.18
N GLU A 70 -8.59 -4.53 -10.76
CA GLU A 70 -9.89 -4.42 -11.41
C GLU A 70 -11.03 -4.18 -10.41
N ASP A 71 -10.85 -4.61 -9.16
CA ASP A 71 -11.80 -4.38 -8.09
C ASP A 71 -11.47 -3.04 -7.40
N VAL A 72 -12.25 -2.02 -7.75
CA VAL A 72 -12.01 -0.63 -7.33
C VAL A 72 -11.95 -0.47 -5.81
N ASP A 73 -12.82 -1.16 -5.07
CA ASP A 73 -12.86 -1.07 -3.61
C ASP A 73 -11.59 -1.65 -2.98
N THR A 74 -11.08 -2.77 -3.49
CA THR A 74 -9.84 -3.39 -3.02
C THR A 74 -8.63 -2.54 -3.42
N ALA A 75 -8.56 -2.11 -4.68
CA ALA A 75 -7.49 -1.26 -5.18
C ALA A 75 -7.36 0.02 -4.35
N LYS A 76 -8.50 0.67 -4.06
CA LYS A 76 -8.55 1.86 -3.20
C LYS A 76 -7.94 1.58 -1.82
N VAL A 77 -8.38 0.52 -1.13
CA VAL A 77 -7.89 0.21 0.22
C VAL A 77 -6.40 -0.12 0.21
N ILE A 78 -5.91 -0.82 -0.82
CA ILE A 78 -4.48 -1.09 -0.97
C ILE A 78 -3.69 0.21 -1.14
N LEU A 79 -4.11 1.08 -2.06
CA LEU A 79 -3.45 2.35 -2.32
C LEU A 79 -3.45 3.26 -1.09
N GLU A 80 -4.59 3.36 -0.37
CA GLU A 80 -4.66 4.10 0.90
C GLU A 80 -3.69 3.54 1.94
N THR A 81 -3.61 2.22 2.06
CA THR A 81 -2.69 1.58 3.02
C THR A 81 -1.23 1.90 2.68
N LEU A 82 -0.85 1.82 1.40
CA LEU A 82 0.50 2.17 0.95
C LEU A 82 0.82 3.65 1.18
N LEU A 83 -0.11 4.55 0.87
CA LEU A 83 0.05 5.98 1.15
C LEU A 83 0.19 6.28 2.64
N MET A 84 -0.53 5.56 3.51
CA MET A 84 -0.36 5.67 4.96
C MET A 84 1.03 5.22 5.43
N LEU A 85 1.65 4.23 4.77
CA LEU A 85 3.03 3.83 5.09
C LEU A 85 4.06 4.87 4.66
N PHE A 86 3.81 5.58 3.57
CA PHE A 86 4.62 6.74 3.15
C PHE A 86 4.40 7.97 4.04
N ASN A 87 3.27 8.04 4.76
CA ASN A 87 2.89 9.17 5.60
C ASN A 87 2.40 8.67 6.97
N PRO A 88 3.31 8.09 7.78
CA PRO A 88 2.96 7.56 9.10
C PRO A 88 2.54 8.69 10.05
N ASP A 89 1.97 8.31 11.20
CA ASP A 89 1.72 9.27 12.27
C ASP A 89 3.06 9.67 12.92
N GLU A 90 3.35 10.97 13.00
CA GLU A 90 4.58 11.49 13.63
C GLU A 90 4.71 11.06 15.10
N SER A 91 3.60 10.74 15.77
CA SER A 91 3.60 10.24 17.15
C SER A 91 3.90 8.74 17.26
N SER A 92 3.98 8.01 16.13
CA SER A 92 4.33 6.59 16.14
C SER A 92 5.81 6.41 16.54
N PRO A 93 6.12 5.50 17.47
CA PRO A 93 7.51 5.17 17.80
C PRO A 93 8.24 4.44 16.66
N GLU A 94 7.50 3.95 15.65
CA GLU A 94 8.05 3.31 14.46
C GLU A 94 8.22 4.28 13.28
N ALA A 95 7.71 5.52 13.36
CA ALA A 95 7.84 6.49 12.28
C ALA A 95 9.32 6.82 12.01
N SER A 96 9.72 6.73 10.75
CA SER A 96 11.08 7.07 10.30
C SER A 96 11.06 7.37 8.80
N ASP A 97 11.86 8.36 8.38
CA ASP A 97 12.09 8.69 6.97
C ASP A 97 12.66 7.50 6.18
N ASP A 98 13.38 6.59 6.86
CA ASP A 98 13.94 5.38 6.26
C ASP A 98 12.86 4.44 5.71
N ILE A 99 11.64 4.50 6.26
CA ILE A 99 10.51 3.70 5.78
C ILE A 99 10.18 4.11 4.35
N ALA A 100 10.02 5.41 4.07
CA ALA A 100 9.70 5.90 2.73
C ALA A 100 10.78 5.48 1.71
N LEU A 101 12.05 5.55 2.09
CA LEU A 101 13.17 5.11 1.26
C LEU A 101 13.10 3.60 0.96
N TRP A 102 12.82 2.78 1.97
CA TRP A 102 12.68 1.33 1.82
C TRP A 102 11.47 0.94 0.97
N LEU A 103 10.32 1.57 1.21
CA LEU A 103 9.10 1.38 0.41
C LEU A 103 9.41 1.69 -1.08
N ALA A 104 10.03 2.84 -1.34
CA ALA A 104 10.36 3.26 -2.69
C ALA A 104 11.37 2.32 -3.38
N ASP A 105 12.33 1.77 -2.63
CA ASP A 105 13.22 0.74 -3.15
C ASP A 105 12.46 -0.53 -3.54
N GLU A 106 11.58 -1.04 -2.69
CA GLU A 106 10.79 -2.24 -3.01
C GLU A 106 9.84 -2.02 -4.21
N PHE A 107 9.30 -0.81 -4.39
CA PHE A 107 8.55 -0.47 -5.61
C PHE A 107 9.45 -0.48 -6.85
N THR A 108 10.60 0.20 -6.80
CA THR A 108 11.48 0.38 -7.97
C THR A 108 12.34 -0.84 -8.29
N GLN A 109 12.41 -1.84 -7.41
CA GLN A 109 13.11 -3.11 -7.66
C GLN A 109 12.51 -3.92 -8.83
N ARG A 110 11.22 -3.78 -9.13
CA ARG A 110 10.56 -4.49 -10.22
C ARG A 110 9.78 -3.53 -11.11
N GLN A 111 10.09 -3.53 -12.40
CA GLN A 111 9.43 -2.71 -13.42
C GLN A 111 7.89 -2.83 -13.39
N ASP A 112 7.38 -4.04 -13.16
CA ASP A 112 5.94 -4.31 -13.09
C ASP A 112 5.22 -3.45 -12.04
N ASN A 113 5.88 -3.17 -10.91
CA ASN A 113 5.25 -2.46 -9.80
C ASN A 113 4.90 -1.02 -10.18
N ILE A 114 5.82 -0.31 -10.84
CA ILE A 114 5.57 1.05 -11.35
C ILE A 114 4.61 1.02 -12.54
N THR A 115 4.71 -0.01 -13.38
CA THR A 115 3.82 -0.18 -14.54
C THR A 115 2.36 -0.32 -14.11
N VAL A 116 2.08 -1.11 -13.06
CA VAL A 116 0.72 -1.22 -12.48
C VAL A 116 0.20 0.13 -12.00
N LEU A 117 1.03 0.96 -11.34
CA LEU A 117 0.60 2.29 -10.91
C LEU A 117 0.27 3.20 -12.10
N LEU A 118 1.05 3.11 -13.18
CA LEU A 118 0.79 3.86 -14.42
C LEU A 118 -0.47 3.36 -15.13
N ASP A 119 -0.74 2.05 -15.15
CA ASP A 119 -1.98 1.48 -15.69
C ASP A 119 -3.21 2.00 -14.93
N LEU A 120 -3.11 2.15 -13.59
CA LEU A 120 -4.18 2.71 -12.77
C LEU A 120 -4.49 4.18 -13.09
N LEU A 121 -3.58 4.93 -13.72
CA LEU A 121 -3.85 6.28 -14.21
C LEU A 121 -4.80 6.29 -15.43
N ASP A 122 -4.89 5.19 -16.18
CA ASP A 122 -5.80 5.06 -17.31
C ASP A 122 -7.24 4.73 -16.85
N ASN A 123 -7.42 4.31 -15.59
CA ASN A 123 -8.74 4.03 -15.03
C ASN A 123 -9.61 5.29 -14.95
N ARG A 124 -10.94 5.09 -14.99
CA ARG A 124 -11.91 6.20 -14.84
C ARG A 124 -12.20 6.53 -13.37
N ASP A 125 -12.01 5.55 -12.49
CA ASP A 125 -12.23 5.72 -11.05
C ASP A 125 -11.36 6.86 -10.50
N PHE A 126 -11.96 7.65 -9.62
CA PHE A 126 -11.30 8.81 -9.04
C PHE A 126 -10.17 8.44 -8.09
N TYR A 127 -10.41 7.50 -7.18
CA TYR A 127 -9.46 7.13 -6.14
C TYR A 127 -8.30 6.32 -6.70
N SER A 128 -8.54 5.41 -7.65
CA SER A 128 -7.47 4.70 -8.36
C SER A 128 -6.48 5.68 -9.00
N ARG A 129 -6.97 6.66 -9.76
CA ARG A 129 -6.09 7.65 -10.40
C ARG A 129 -5.36 8.53 -9.37
N LEU A 130 -6.10 9.13 -8.45
CA LEU A 130 -5.55 10.08 -7.49
C LEU A 130 -4.49 9.41 -6.61
N TYR A 131 -4.82 8.27 -6.02
CA TYR A 131 -3.92 7.61 -5.08
C TYR A 131 -2.73 6.95 -5.79
N SER A 132 -2.89 6.43 -7.01
CA SER A 132 -1.75 5.99 -7.80
C SER A 132 -0.81 7.14 -8.16
N LEU A 133 -1.34 8.31 -8.52
CA LEU A 133 -0.54 9.50 -8.80
C LEU A 133 0.22 9.97 -7.54
N GLN A 134 -0.47 10.07 -6.40
CA GLN A 134 0.14 10.43 -5.12
C GLN A 134 1.24 9.43 -4.72
N LEU A 135 1.01 8.14 -4.95
CA LEU A 135 1.98 7.10 -4.64
C LEU A 135 3.20 7.18 -5.57
N ILE A 136 3.00 7.40 -6.88
CA ILE A 136 4.11 7.65 -7.82
C ILE A 136 4.92 8.88 -7.38
N SER A 137 4.24 9.94 -6.94
CA SER A 137 4.90 11.16 -6.44
C SER A 137 5.71 10.90 -5.16
N ALA A 138 5.17 10.12 -4.21
CA ALA A 138 5.87 9.73 -2.99
C ALA A 138 7.12 8.87 -3.29
N ILE A 139 6.99 7.89 -4.19
CA ILE A 139 8.12 7.04 -4.62
C ILE A 139 9.17 7.89 -5.35
N SER A 140 8.75 8.79 -6.24
CA SER A 140 9.64 9.69 -6.98
C SER A 140 10.36 10.68 -6.06
N THR A 141 9.73 11.12 -4.98
CA THR A 141 10.36 11.99 -3.99
C THR A 141 11.47 11.26 -3.23
N ALA A 142 11.24 9.99 -2.87
CA ALA A 142 12.21 9.17 -2.16
C ALA A 142 13.33 8.58 -3.07
N ARG A 143 13.01 8.30 -4.34
CA ARG A 143 13.90 7.64 -5.32
C ARG A 143 13.70 8.22 -6.74
N PRO A 144 14.10 9.48 -6.99
CA PRO A 144 13.79 10.17 -8.24
C PRO A 144 14.35 9.48 -9.49
N GLU A 145 15.65 9.19 -9.50
CA GLU A 145 16.33 8.60 -10.66
C GLU A 145 15.75 7.23 -11.03
N ARG A 146 15.63 6.33 -10.05
CA ARG A 146 15.04 4.99 -10.26
C ARG A 146 13.59 5.04 -10.70
N THR A 147 12.80 5.95 -10.12
CA THR A 147 11.38 6.09 -10.50
C THR A 147 11.27 6.59 -11.93
N GLN A 148 12.09 7.58 -12.30
CA GLN A 148 12.15 8.12 -13.65
C GLN A 148 12.54 7.05 -14.68
N GLU A 149 13.56 6.24 -14.39
CA GLU A 149 13.96 5.11 -15.24
C GLU A 149 12.80 4.11 -15.44
N CYS A 150 12.09 3.77 -14.37
CA CYS A 150 10.93 2.89 -14.45
C CYS A 150 9.81 3.48 -15.31
N VAL A 151 9.54 4.78 -15.18
CA VAL A 151 8.53 5.50 -15.98
C VAL A 151 8.92 5.54 -17.46
N TYR A 152 10.19 5.77 -17.79
CA TYR A 152 10.66 5.77 -19.18
C TYR A 152 10.64 4.38 -19.82
N THR A 153 10.88 3.34 -19.02
CA THR A 153 10.85 1.96 -19.50
C THR A 153 9.43 1.45 -19.68
N ALA A 154 8.47 1.97 -18.92
CA ALA A 154 7.07 1.56 -19.01
C ALA A 154 6.44 2.00 -20.35
N PRO A 155 5.63 1.14 -21.00
CA PRO A 155 4.89 1.51 -22.20
C PRO A 155 4.05 2.76 -21.97
N LEU A 156 4.27 3.79 -22.79
CA LEU A 156 3.58 5.08 -22.70
C LEU A 156 3.67 5.74 -21.31
N GLY A 157 4.66 5.42 -20.48
CA GLY A 157 4.68 5.85 -19.07
C GLY A 157 4.63 7.37 -18.90
N VAL A 158 5.44 8.11 -19.67
CA VAL A 158 5.40 9.58 -19.68
C VAL A 158 4.07 10.10 -20.21
N SER A 159 3.55 9.53 -21.29
CA SER A 159 2.29 9.95 -21.90
C SER A 159 1.11 9.75 -20.94
N ARG A 160 1.10 8.67 -20.17
CA ARG A 160 0.09 8.40 -19.13
C ARG A 160 0.12 9.46 -18.03
N LEU A 161 1.30 9.80 -17.52
CA LEU A 161 1.45 10.89 -16.54
C LEU A 161 0.98 12.24 -17.10
N VAL A 162 1.36 12.58 -18.34
CA VAL A 162 0.94 13.83 -18.97
C VAL A 162 -0.58 13.88 -19.15
N SER A 163 -1.22 12.74 -19.48
CA SER A 163 -2.68 12.67 -19.66
C SER A 163 -3.48 13.01 -18.38
N VAL A 164 -2.86 12.92 -17.21
CA VAL A 164 -3.47 13.32 -15.94
C VAL A 164 -3.75 14.83 -15.91
N LEU A 165 -2.95 15.65 -16.60
CA LEU A 165 -3.13 17.10 -16.67
C LEU A 165 -4.44 17.49 -17.39
N ASP A 166 -4.99 16.59 -18.22
CA ASP A 166 -6.26 16.79 -18.91
C ASP A 166 -7.48 16.34 -18.09
N ASP A 167 -7.27 15.82 -16.86
CA ASP A 167 -8.38 15.37 -16.01
C ASP A 167 -9.30 16.55 -15.66
N LYS A 168 -10.62 16.31 -15.70
CA LYS A 168 -11.61 17.34 -15.37
C LYS A 168 -11.63 17.69 -13.88
N ARG A 169 -11.14 16.78 -13.05
CA ARG A 169 -11.16 16.87 -11.58
C ARG A 169 -9.87 17.53 -11.12
N GLU A 170 -10.00 18.67 -10.46
CA GLU A 170 -8.85 19.48 -10.02
C GLU A 170 -7.89 18.71 -9.12
N ALA A 171 -8.41 17.97 -8.13
CA ALA A 171 -7.64 17.11 -7.24
C ALA A 171 -6.71 16.12 -7.98
N VAL A 172 -7.18 15.55 -9.10
CA VAL A 172 -6.36 14.63 -9.90
C VAL A 172 -5.27 15.39 -10.67
N ARG A 173 -5.56 16.59 -11.16
CA ARG A 173 -4.55 17.42 -11.85
C ARG A 173 -3.48 17.98 -10.91
N SER A 174 -3.86 18.37 -9.69
CA SER A 174 -2.94 18.88 -8.67
C SER A 174 -2.20 17.76 -7.94
N GLY A 175 -2.76 16.56 -7.91
CA GLY A 175 -2.25 15.46 -7.10
C GLY A 175 -2.50 15.63 -5.60
N GLU A 176 -3.45 16.49 -5.23
CA GLU A 176 -3.82 16.83 -3.84
C GLU A 176 -5.23 16.36 -3.50
#